data_AF-A0A929KAV3-F1
#
_entry.id   AF-A0A929KAV3-F1
#
_cell.length_a   1.000
_cell.length_b   1.000
_cell.length_c   1.000
_cell.angle_alpha   90.00
_cell.angle_beta   90.00
_cell.angle_gamma   90.00
#
_symmetry.space_group_name_H-M   'P 1'
#
loop_
_entity.id
_entity.type
_entity.pdbx_description
1 polymer ?
#
loop_
_entity_poly.entity_id
_entity_poly.type
_entity_poly.pdbx_seq_one_letter_code
_entity_poly.pdbx_strand_id
1 'polypeptide(L)'
;MNPIRSIEEVIENWDIFGGRWQSIYAFFLYTNEDKNIARYVREYFHELDRLSGSKCLIFLIDKPPKSWEEEAKAREYWAEFKFRQRVWEGFTEIIPYDRSKAYEIAEFLSISPRFIPCLVFFRNINETELLVYPLDNSWSDEKSTKEFRELFSVVQKSIEDAEDIEKQKELIWDELKTYVRRKNVERKTMQFLMHPLTRSIGDVFKQLLHL
;
A
#
# COMPACT_ATOMS: atom_id res chain seq x y z
N MET A 1 3.02 -5.43 -8.27
CA MET A 1 2.74 -6.04 -6.96
C MET A 1 3.52 -7.34 -6.84
N ASN A 2 4.16 -7.55 -5.70
CA ASN A 2 5.06 -8.66 -5.44
C ASN A 2 4.69 -9.31 -4.10
N PRO A 3 4.01 -10.47 -4.12
CA PRO A 3 3.79 -11.26 -2.92
C PRO A 3 5.15 -11.68 -2.32
N ILE A 4 5.31 -11.45 -1.02
CA ILE A 4 6.50 -11.82 -0.25
C ILE A 4 6.10 -12.75 0.89
N ARG A 5 7.08 -13.42 1.49
CA ARG A 5 6.89 -14.29 2.66
C ARG A 5 7.19 -13.59 3.98
N SER A 6 8.14 -12.66 3.97
CA SER A 6 8.55 -11.91 5.15
C SER A 6 9.34 -10.65 4.79
N ILE A 7 9.65 -9.83 5.79
CA ILE A 7 10.48 -8.64 5.62
C ILE A 7 11.94 -9.00 5.29
N GLU A 8 12.44 -10.10 5.85
CA GLU A 8 13.80 -10.60 5.60
C GLU A 8 14.01 -10.91 4.13
N GLU A 9 13.00 -11.46 3.44
CA GLU A 9 13.06 -11.69 2.00
C GLU A 9 13.31 -10.39 1.23
N VAL A 10 12.68 -9.28 1.64
CA VAL A 10 12.88 -7.97 1.01
C VAL A 10 14.27 -7.43 1.28
N ILE A 11 14.76 -7.56 2.52
CA ILE A 11 16.08 -7.08 2.95
C ILE A 11 17.20 -7.85 2.23
N GLU A 12 17.15 -9.19 2.26
CA GLU A 12 18.17 -10.06 1.65
C GLU A 12 18.27 -9.87 0.14
N ASN A 13 17.18 -9.47 -0.50
CA ASN A 13 17.10 -9.27 -1.95
C ASN A 13 17.03 -7.77 -2.34
N TRP A 14 17.34 -6.86 -1.41
CA TRP A 14 17.17 -5.44 -1.65
C TRP A 14 18.00 -4.92 -2.82
N ASP A 15 19.22 -5.41 -3.04
CA ASP A 15 20.07 -5.01 -4.18
C ASP A 15 19.39 -5.26 -5.53
N ILE A 16 18.51 -6.25 -5.58
CA ILE A 16 17.73 -6.59 -6.77
C ILE A 16 16.55 -5.62 -6.94
N PHE A 17 15.86 -5.29 -5.84
CA PHE A 17 14.69 -4.39 -5.86
C PHE A 17 15.07 -2.91 -5.98
N GLY A 18 16.00 -2.44 -5.14
CA GLY A 18 16.46 -1.06 -5.01
C GLY A 18 17.29 -0.56 -6.19
N GLY A 19 18.02 -1.46 -6.85
CA GLY A 19 19.04 -1.09 -7.83
C GLY A 19 18.56 -1.00 -9.28
N ARG A 20 17.33 -1.46 -9.61
CA ARG A 20 17.00 -1.75 -11.01
C ARG A 20 15.78 -1.05 -11.59
N TRP A 21 14.59 -1.02 -10.96
CA TRP A 21 13.37 -0.66 -11.73
C TRP A 21 12.15 -0.11 -10.97
N GLN A 22 12.28 0.78 -9.96
CA GLN A 22 11.13 1.60 -9.49
C GLN A 22 11.55 2.93 -8.88
N SER A 23 10.61 3.88 -8.88
CA SER A 23 10.80 5.18 -8.25
C SER A 23 10.42 5.19 -6.77
N ILE A 24 9.40 4.40 -6.38
CA ILE A 24 8.86 4.29 -5.03
C ILE A 24 8.53 2.83 -4.74
N TYR A 25 8.58 2.46 -3.47
CA TYR A 25 8.16 1.15 -2.98
C TYR A 25 7.02 1.31 -1.98
N ALA A 26 6.22 0.27 -1.81
CA ALA A 26 5.19 0.24 -0.79
C ALA A 26 5.06 -1.14 -0.14
N PHE A 27 4.74 -1.18 1.14
CA PHE A 27 4.13 -2.36 1.76
C PHE A 27 2.62 -2.18 1.84
N PHE A 28 1.87 -3.15 1.34
CA PHE A 28 0.43 -3.24 1.55
C PHE A 28 0.18 -4.15 2.75
N LEU A 29 -0.04 -3.52 3.90
CA LEU A 29 -0.20 -4.20 5.18
C LEU A 29 -1.68 -4.33 5.52
N TYR A 30 -2.15 -5.56 5.62
CA TYR A 30 -3.47 -5.91 6.11
C TYR A 30 -3.41 -7.28 6.77
N THR A 31 -4.39 -7.58 7.61
CA THR A 31 -4.54 -8.85 8.30
C THR A 31 -5.82 -9.57 7.83
N ASN A 32 -6.10 -10.74 8.38
CA ASN A 32 -7.37 -11.44 8.12
C ASN A 32 -8.55 -10.84 8.89
N GLU A 33 -8.30 -9.91 9.81
CA GLU A 33 -9.36 -9.08 10.41
C GLU A 33 -9.88 -8.07 9.38
N ASP A 34 -9.03 -7.69 8.42
CA ASP A 34 -9.32 -6.76 7.34
C ASP A 34 -9.98 -7.44 6.13
N LYS A 35 -11.06 -8.19 6.40
CA LYS A 35 -11.72 -9.06 5.40
C LYS A 35 -12.08 -8.37 4.09
N ASN A 36 -12.55 -7.12 4.14
CA ASN A 36 -12.95 -6.40 2.93
C ASN A 36 -11.73 -5.96 2.12
N ILE A 37 -10.68 -5.47 2.79
CA ILE A 37 -9.41 -5.14 2.13
C ILE A 37 -8.77 -6.38 1.53
N ALA A 38 -8.68 -7.47 2.30
CA ALA A 38 -8.11 -8.73 1.84
C ALA A 38 -8.87 -9.30 0.64
N ARG A 39 -10.20 -9.28 0.67
CA ARG A 39 -11.04 -9.69 -0.48
C ARG A 39 -10.78 -8.79 -1.69
N TYR A 40 -10.83 -7.47 -1.51
CA TYR A 40 -10.63 -6.51 -2.59
C TYR A 40 -9.26 -6.68 -3.25
N VAL A 41 -8.17 -6.77 -2.46
CA VAL A 41 -6.82 -6.99 -3.00
C VAL A 41 -6.77 -8.28 -3.81
N ARG A 42 -7.44 -9.34 -3.36
CA ARG A 42 -7.46 -10.62 -4.08
C ARG A 42 -8.22 -10.57 -5.39
N GLU A 43 -9.36 -9.89 -5.40
CA GLU A 43 -10.24 -9.76 -6.57
C GLU A 43 -9.67 -8.76 -7.61
N TYR A 44 -9.03 -7.69 -7.16
CA TYR A 44 -8.57 -6.57 -7.99
C TYR A 44 -7.05 -6.48 -8.13
N PHE A 45 -6.31 -7.55 -7.82
CA PHE A 45 -4.84 -7.56 -7.86
C PHE A 45 -4.26 -7.05 -9.17
N HIS A 46 -4.76 -7.54 -10.31
CA HIS A 46 -4.27 -7.13 -11.63
C HIS A 46 -4.52 -5.64 -11.91
N GLU A 47 -5.64 -5.10 -11.42
CA GLU A 47 -5.93 -3.67 -11.54
C GLU A 47 -5.00 -2.85 -10.65
N LEU A 48 -4.83 -3.24 -9.38
CA LEU A 48 -3.93 -2.56 -8.45
C LEU A 48 -2.48 -2.56 -8.94
N ASP A 49 -2.02 -3.69 -9.48
CA ASP A 49 -0.70 -3.84 -10.07
C ASP A 49 -0.54 -2.97 -11.32
N ARG A 50 -1.55 -2.91 -12.19
CA ARG A 50 -1.54 -2.02 -13.36
C ARG A 50 -1.53 -0.54 -12.94
N LEU A 51 -2.28 -0.18 -11.90
CA LEU A 51 -2.33 1.19 -11.38
C LEU A 51 -0.99 1.60 -10.77
N SER A 52 -0.33 0.73 -10.00
CA SER A 52 0.99 1.01 -9.43
C SER A 52 2.08 1.09 -10.51
N GLY A 53 1.91 0.34 -11.60
CA GLY A 53 2.75 0.39 -12.80
C GLY A 53 4.24 0.17 -12.52
N SER A 54 5.10 0.68 -13.41
CA SER A 54 6.56 0.56 -13.27
C SER A 54 7.18 1.57 -12.29
N LYS A 55 6.39 2.50 -11.75
CA LYS A 55 6.87 3.56 -10.85
C LYS A 55 6.75 3.18 -9.38
N CYS A 56 5.81 2.29 -9.02
CA CYS A 56 5.65 1.81 -7.65
C CYS A 56 5.55 0.28 -7.55
N LEU A 57 6.45 -0.32 -6.78
CA LEU A 57 6.40 -1.73 -6.43
C LEU A 57 5.82 -1.91 -5.04
N ILE A 58 4.72 -2.64 -5.02
CA ILE A 58 4.00 -2.94 -3.80
C ILE A 58 4.35 -4.36 -3.38
N PHE A 59 4.94 -4.50 -2.21
CA PHE A 59 5.11 -5.75 -1.48
C PHE A 59 3.86 -6.05 -0.66
N LEU A 60 3.45 -7.31 -0.58
CA LEU A 60 2.32 -7.74 0.25
C LEU A 60 2.52 -9.16 0.77
N ILE A 61 1.98 -9.43 1.96
CA ILE A 61 1.89 -10.78 2.52
C ILE A 61 0.51 -11.33 2.18
N ASP A 62 0.41 -12.10 1.10
CA ASP A 62 -0.80 -12.86 0.79
C ASP A 62 -0.47 -14.16 0.07
N LYS A 63 -1.43 -15.09 0.03
CA LYS A 63 -1.33 -16.30 -0.77
C LYS A 63 -1.88 -16.00 -2.18
N PRO A 64 -1.02 -15.90 -3.20
CA PRO A 64 -1.49 -15.70 -4.57
C PRO A 64 -2.36 -16.89 -5.00
N PRO A 65 -3.54 -16.66 -5.60
CA PRO A 65 -4.21 -17.65 -6.42
C PRO A 65 -3.28 -18.14 -7.54
N LYS A 66 -3.50 -19.37 -8.04
CA LYS A 66 -2.71 -19.94 -9.15
C LYS A 66 -2.65 -19.03 -10.39
N SER A 67 -3.71 -18.25 -10.64
CA SER A 67 -3.76 -17.29 -11.76
C SER A 67 -2.75 -16.15 -11.63
N TRP A 68 -2.39 -15.72 -10.41
CA TRP A 68 -1.33 -14.71 -10.21
C TRP A 68 0.04 -15.28 -10.54
N GLU A 69 0.25 -16.57 -10.25
CA GLU A 69 1.53 -17.25 -10.46
C GLU A 69 1.84 -17.41 -11.96
N GLU A 70 0.84 -17.80 -12.76
CA GLU A 70 0.97 -17.94 -14.21
C GLU A 70 1.25 -16.60 -14.89
N GLU A 71 0.61 -15.52 -14.45
CA GLU A 71 0.80 -14.19 -15.03
C GLU A 71 2.06 -13.48 -14.52
N ALA A 72 2.44 -13.68 -13.24
CA ALA A 72 3.73 -13.25 -12.73
C ALA A 72 4.83 -13.85 -13.62
N LYS A 73 4.84 -15.17 -13.83
CA LYS A 73 5.81 -15.85 -14.72
C LYS A 73 5.86 -15.29 -16.15
N ALA A 74 4.79 -14.66 -16.63
CA ALA A 74 4.67 -14.16 -18.00
C ALA A 74 5.26 -12.75 -18.21
N ARG A 75 5.59 -11.98 -17.17
CA ARG A 75 6.22 -10.65 -17.36
C ARG A 75 7.73 -10.74 -17.40
N GLU A 76 8.35 -9.88 -18.20
CA GLU A 76 9.80 -9.82 -18.42
C GLU A 76 10.60 -9.62 -17.11
N TYR A 77 10.10 -8.78 -16.20
CA TYR A 77 10.62 -8.63 -14.83
C TYR A 77 10.70 -9.98 -14.08
N TRP A 78 9.76 -10.90 -14.29
CA TRP A 78 9.74 -12.21 -13.64
C TRP A 78 10.42 -13.30 -14.46
N ALA A 79 10.53 -13.13 -15.78
CA ALA A 79 11.21 -14.08 -16.66
C ALA A 79 12.73 -14.04 -16.47
N GLU A 80 13.31 -12.86 -16.21
CA GLU A 80 14.72 -12.70 -15.85
C GLU A 80 15.00 -13.05 -14.39
N PHE A 81 14.03 -12.85 -13.51
CA PHE A 81 14.02 -13.45 -12.19
C PHE A 81 13.72 -14.94 -12.34
N LYS A 82 14.74 -15.74 -12.66
CA LYS A 82 14.76 -17.16 -12.31
C LYS A 82 14.68 -17.29 -10.79
N PHE A 83 13.48 -17.07 -10.27
CA PHE A 83 13.03 -17.43 -8.95
C PHE A 83 13.39 -18.91 -8.83
N ARG A 84 14.49 -19.20 -8.13
CA ARG A 84 14.86 -20.58 -7.84
C ARG A 84 13.60 -21.20 -7.26
N GLN A 85 13.16 -22.30 -7.87
CA GLN A 85 11.87 -22.98 -7.70
C GLN A 85 11.39 -23.13 -6.24
N ARG A 86 12.26 -22.97 -5.24
CA ARG A 86 11.99 -23.05 -3.80
C ARG A 86 11.01 -22.02 -3.23
N VAL A 87 10.91 -20.82 -3.78
CA VAL A 87 10.00 -19.80 -3.22
C VAL A 87 8.53 -19.99 -3.69
N TRP A 88 8.30 -20.78 -4.73
CA TRP A 88 6.95 -21.16 -5.19
C TRP A 88 6.53 -22.60 -4.82
N GLU A 89 7.47 -23.54 -4.72
CA GLU A 89 7.18 -24.94 -4.31
C GLU A 89 6.56 -25.05 -2.90
N GLY A 90 6.85 -24.09 -2.01
CA GLY A 90 6.34 -24.05 -0.63
C GLY A 90 4.89 -23.55 -0.46
N PHE A 91 4.25 -23.02 -1.51
CA PHE A 91 2.83 -22.58 -1.41
C PHE A 91 1.82 -23.75 -1.48
N THR A 92 2.32 -24.97 -1.74
CA THR A 92 1.53 -26.21 -1.80
C THR A 92 1.21 -26.78 -0.43
N GLU A 93 1.98 -26.45 0.60
CA GLU A 93 1.68 -26.81 1.97
C GLU A 93 0.78 -25.76 2.62
N ILE A 94 -0.10 -26.22 3.50
CA ILE A 94 -1.09 -25.41 4.20
C ILE A 94 -0.34 -24.48 5.16
N ILE A 95 0.18 -23.35 4.67
CA ILE A 95 0.66 -22.26 5.51
C ILE A 95 -0.59 -21.56 6.03
N PRO A 96 -0.94 -21.67 7.32
CA PRO A 96 -2.00 -20.85 7.86
C PRO A 96 -1.58 -19.38 7.68
N TYR A 97 -2.46 -18.60 7.08
CA TYR A 97 -2.32 -17.16 6.91
C TYR A 97 -1.88 -16.54 8.25
N ASP A 98 -0.60 -16.19 8.37
CA ASP A 98 -0.04 -15.79 9.64
C ASP A 98 -0.29 -14.30 9.87
N ARG A 99 -1.25 -14.01 10.75
CA ARG A 99 -1.59 -12.67 11.24
C ARG A 99 -0.35 -11.88 11.66
N SER A 100 0.68 -12.57 12.13
CA SER A 100 1.88 -11.98 12.71
C SER A 100 2.74 -11.25 11.69
N LYS A 101 2.75 -11.68 10.41
CA LYS A 101 3.70 -11.15 9.42
C LYS A 101 3.47 -9.69 9.02
N ALA A 102 2.21 -9.26 8.89
CA ALA A 102 1.92 -7.85 8.65
C ALA A 102 2.34 -6.97 9.85
N TYR A 103 2.18 -7.49 11.07
CA TYR A 103 2.64 -6.81 12.29
C TYR A 103 4.16 -6.82 12.43
N GLU A 104 4.85 -7.89 12.04
CA GLU A 104 6.32 -7.95 12.01
C GLU A 104 6.91 -6.91 11.04
N ILE A 105 6.33 -6.77 9.85
CA ILE A 105 6.74 -5.70 8.91
C ILE A 105 6.46 -4.33 9.52
N ALA A 106 5.29 -4.13 10.12
CA ALA A 106 4.98 -2.85 10.76
C ALA A 106 5.94 -2.54 11.92
N GLU A 107 6.30 -3.52 12.73
CA GLU A 107 7.28 -3.39 13.82
C GLU A 107 8.66 -3.00 13.27
N PHE A 108 9.14 -3.70 12.24
CA PHE A 108 10.39 -3.37 11.55
C PHE A 108 10.39 -1.92 11.04
N LEU A 109 9.28 -1.47 10.48
CA LEU A 109 9.10 -0.11 9.96
C LEU A 109 8.75 0.91 11.06
N SER A 110 8.71 0.52 12.34
CA SER A 110 8.31 1.38 13.46
C SER A 110 6.91 2.00 13.31
N ILE A 111 5.98 1.26 12.70
CA ILE A 111 4.60 1.64 12.45
C ILE A 111 3.71 1.04 13.53
N SER A 112 2.90 1.90 14.16
CA SER A 112 1.94 1.46 15.16
C SER A 112 0.88 0.52 14.54
N PRO A 113 0.58 -0.64 15.16
CA PRO A 113 -0.44 -1.58 14.69
C PRO A 113 -1.80 -0.95 14.39
N ARG A 114 -2.17 0.15 15.07
CA ARG A 114 -3.42 0.89 14.85
C ARG A 114 -3.59 1.48 13.44
N PHE A 115 -2.50 1.56 12.67
CA PHE A 115 -2.54 2.05 11.29
C PHE A 115 -2.82 0.93 10.30
N ILE A 116 -2.79 -0.34 10.71
CA ILE A 116 -3.16 -1.47 9.85
C ILE A 116 -4.69 -1.55 9.83
N PRO A 117 -5.34 -1.66 8.65
CA PRO A 117 -4.72 -1.85 7.33
C PRO A 117 -4.18 -0.54 6.72
N CYS A 118 -3.03 -0.58 6.04
CA CYS A 118 -2.43 0.58 5.38
C CYS A 118 -1.57 0.22 4.17
N LEU A 119 -1.30 1.25 3.35
CA LEU A 119 -0.14 1.28 2.47
C LEU A 119 0.97 2.10 3.13
N VAL A 120 2.18 1.56 3.14
CA VAL A 120 3.37 2.22 3.67
C VAL A 120 4.33 2.46 2.53
N PHE A 121 4.49 3.71 2.10
CA PHE A 121 5.41 4.07 1.04
C PHE A 121 6.79 4.44 1.58
N PHE A 122 7.81 4.09 0.83
CA PHE A 122 9.22 4.35 1.11
C PHE A 122 10.02 4.39 -0.19
N ARG A 123 11.18 5.05 -0.19
CA ARG A 123 12.08 5.09 -1.36
C ARG A 123 13.22 4.09 -1.26
N ASN A 124 13.63 3.78 -0.05
CA ASN A 124 14.66 2.79 0.24
C ASN A 124 14.34 2.06 1.53
N ILE A 125 14.59 0.74 1.59
CA ILE A 125 14.33 -0.05 2.79
C ILE A 125 15.13 0.42 4.01
N ASN A 126 16.25 1.09 3.78
CA ASN A 126 17.13 1.65 4.81
C ASN A 126 16.80 3.11 5.17
N GLU A 127 15.85 3.74 4.48
CA GLU A 127 15.44 5.12 4.79
C GLU A 127 14.43 5.14 5.94
N THR A 128 14.53 6.17 6.78
CA THR A 128 13.63 6.36 7.93
C THR A 128 12.34 7.09 7.57
N GLU A 129 12.31 7.81 6.44
CA GLU A 129 11.12 8.55 6.03
C GLU A 129 10.10 7.60 5.39
N LEU A 130 8.98 7.40 6.07
CA LEU A 130 7.87 6.57 5.62
C LEU A 130 6.61 7.41 5.46
N LEU A 131 5.80 7.10 4.44
CA LEU A 131 4.47 7.67 4.27
C LEU A 131 3.41 6.60 4.50
N VAL A 132 2.67 6.72 5.60
CA VAL A 132 1.58 5.81 5.92
C VAL A 132 0.27 6.38 5.37
N TYR A 133 -0.37 5.61 4.49
CA TYR A 133 -1.70 5.83 3.98
C TYR A 133 -2.66 4.81 4.61
N PRO A 134 -3.41 5.20 5.65
CA PRO A 134 -4.38 4.32 6.29
C PRO A 134 -5.46 3.90 5.30
N LEU A 135 -5.88 2.66 5.40
CA LEU A 135 -7.04 2.10 4.72
C LEU A 135 -8.14 1.87 5.77
N ASP A 136 -9.35 1.71 5.29
CA ASP A 136 -10.51 1.48 6.16
C ASP A 136 -11.24 0.25 5.65
N ASN A 137 -11.31 -0.75 6.51
CA ASN A 137 -11.97 -2.01 6.20
C ASN A 137 -13.49 -1.87 6.01
N SER A 138 -14.07 -0.70 6.27
CA SER A 138 -15.47 -0.39 5.97
C SER A 138 -15.72 0.08 4.53
N TRP A 139 -14.68 0.26 3.70
CA TRP A 139 -14.87 0.73 2.33
C TRP A 139 -15.59 -0.31 1.46
N SER A 140 -16.48 0.19 0.59
CA SER A 140 -17.01 -0.61 -0.51
C SER A 140 -15.97 -0.77 -1.62
N ASP A 141 -16.20 -1.72 -2.53
CA ASP A 141 -15.30 -1.97 -3.65
C ASP A 141 -15.20 -0.74 -4.57
N GLU A 142 -16.30 -0.02 -4.80
CA GLU A 142 -16.28 1.23 -5.59
C GLU A 142 -15.44 2.31 -4.92
N LYS A 143 -15.55 2.44 -3.59
CA LYS A 143 -14.76 3.41 -2.84
C LYS A 143 -13.28 3.04 -2.86
N SER A 144 -12.94 1.78 -2.63
CA SER A 144 -11.57 1.27 -2.73
C SER A 144 -10.98 1.54 -4.11
N THR A 145 -11.70 1.19 -5.18
CA THR A 145 -11.27 1.45 -6.57
C THR A 145 -11.03 2.92 -6.84
N LYS A 146 -11.94 3.80 -6.42
CA LYS A 146 -11.76 5.24 -6.56
C LYS A 146 -10.53 5.73 -5.81
N GLU A 147 -10.37 5.34 -4.55
CA GLU A 147 -9.26 5.77 -3.70
C GLU A 147 -7.90 5.30 -4.24
N PHE A 148 -7.78 4.04 -4.68
CA PHE A 148 -6.54 3.53 -5.26
C PHE A 148 -6.22 4.19 -6.61
N ARG A 149 -7.22 4.43 -7.46
CA ARG A 149 -7.01 5.16 -8.72
C ARG A 149 -6.51 6.58 -8.46
N GLU A 150 -7.11 7.30 -7.52
CA GLU A 150 -6.65 8.64 -7.14
C GLU A 150 -5.22 8.59 -6.56
N LEU A 151 -4.94 7.67 -5.64
CA LEU A 151 -3.62 7.51 -5.02
C LEU A 151 -2.53 7.21 -6.04
N PHE A 152 -2.73 6.19 -6.88
CA PHE A 152 -1.73 5.80 -7.88
C PHE A 152 -1.67 6.75 -9.07
N SER A 153 -2.70 7.55 -9.34
CA SER A 153 -2.61 8.62 -10.35
C SER A 153 -1.53 9.64 -10.01
N VAL A 154 -1.27 9.89 -8.71
CA VAL A 154 -0.17 10.75 -8.26
C VAL A 154 1.18 10.11 -8.56
N VAL A 155 1.29 8.80 -8.34
CA VAL A 155 2.50 8.03 -8.64
C VAL A 155 2.78 7.97 -10.15
N GLN A 156 1.73 7.89 -10.97
CA GLN A 156 1.82 7.76 -12.42
C GLN A 156 2.03 9.09 -13.15
N LYS A 157 1.95 10.25 -12.48
CA LYS A 157 2.20 11.52 -13.15
C LYS A 157 3.64 11.57 -13.64
N SER A 158 3.81 11.33 -14.93
CA SER A 158 5.07 11.39 -15.63
C SER A 158 5.51 12.84 -15.79
N ILE A 159 6.78 13.08 -15.49
CA ILE A 159 7.54 14.12 -16.17
C ILE A 159 8.25 13.36 -17.28
N GLU A 160 7.72 13.46 -18.50
CA GLU A 160 8.22 12.74 -19.67
C GLU A 160 9.62 13.22 -20.12
N ASP A 161 10.11 14.32 -19.54
CA ASP A 161 11.36 15.00 -19.93
C ASP A 161 12.42 15.09 -18.82
N ALA A 162 12.32 14.29 -17.75
CA ALA A 162 13.37 14.30 -16.73
C ALA A 162 14.56 13.43 -17.20
N GLU A 163 15.62 14.07 -17.71
CA GLU A 163 16.94 13.42 -17.93
C GLU A 163 17.53 12.84 -16.63
N ASP A 164 16.98 13.22 -15.48
CA ASP A 164 17.43 12.83 -14.14
C ASP A 164 16.37 11.98 -13.40
N ILE A 165 16.64 10.67 -13.31
CA ILE A 165 15.82 9.67 -12.61
C ILE A 165 15.66 10.01 -11.13
N GLU A 166 16.70 10.53 -10.47
CA GLU A 166 16.64 10.86 -9.04
C GLU A 166 15.75 12.07 -8.80
N LYS A 167 15.86 13.09 -9.65
CA LYS A 167 14.93 14.22 -9.62
C LYS A 167 13.48 13.78 -9.84
N GLN A 168 13.23 12.81 -10.74
CA GLN A 168 11.90 12.24 -10.92
C GLN A 168 11.41 11.53 -9.66
N LYS A 169 12.26 10.73 -9.00
CA LYS A 169 11.91 10.05 -7.74
C LYS A 169 11.52 11.04 -6.65
N GLU A 170 12.29 12.11 -6.48
CA GLU A 170 12.01 13.17 -5.51
C GLU A 170 10.66 13.85 -5.78
N LEU A 171 10.36 14.19 -7.03
CA LEU A 171 9.10 14.84 -7.40
C LEU A 171 7.89 13.94 -7.14
N ILE A 172 7.97 12.65 -7.50
CA ILE A 172 6.90 11.69 -7.20
C ILE A 172 6.73 11.56 -5.67
N TRP A 173 7.84 11.51 -4.91
CA TRP A 173 7.81 11.42 -3.45
C TRP A 173 7.13 12.63 -2.80
N ASP A 174 7.46 13.84 -3.23
CA ASP A 174 6.88 15.08 -2.69
C ASP A 174 5.39 15.24 -3.04
N GLU A 175 5.00 14.88 -4.27
CA GLU A 175 3.59 14.87 -4.65
C GLU A 175 2.79 13.85 -3.84
N LEU A 176 3.33 12.64 -3.68
CA LEU A 176 2.72 11.58 -2.88
C LEU A 176 2.60 12.00 -1.41
N LYS A 177 3.66 12.59 -0.84
CA LYS A 177 3.68 13.14 0.53
C LYS A 177 2.60 14.18 0.71
N THR A 178 2.47 15.11 -0.24
CA THR A 178 1.43 16.15 -0.23
C THR A 178 0.04 15.54 -0.28
N TYR A 179 -0.19 14.57 -1.18
CA TYR A 179 -1.46 13.88 -1.34
C TYR A 179 -1.86 13.11 -0.07
N VAL A 180 -0.95 12.30 0.48
CA VAL A 180 -1.18 11.49 1.68
C VAL A 180 -1.47 12.39 2.89
N ARG A 181 -0.71 13.48 3.07
CA ARG A 181 -0.96 14.46 4.14
C ARG A 181 -2.35 15.07 4.03
N ARG A 182 -2.74 15.52 2.82
CA ARG A 182 -4.08 16.09 2.58
C ARG A 182 -5.19 15.09 2.91
N LYS A 183 -5.12 13.87 2.38
CA LYS A 183 -6.12 12.82 2.65
C LYS A 183 -6.19 12.45 4.14
N ASN A 184 -5.05 12.41 4.84
CA ASN A 184 -5.03 12.13 6.28
C ASN A 184 -5.68 13.26 7.10
N VAL A 185 -5.53 14.52 6.69
CA VAL A 185 -6.23 15.66 7.32
C VAL A 185 -7.73 15.58 7.04
N GLU A 186 -8.14 15.36 5.79
CA GLU A 186 -9.56 15.22 5.42
C GLU A 186 -10.26 14.12 6.23
N ARG A 187 -9.61 12.97 6.41
CA ARG A 187 -10.14 11.86 7.22
C ARG A 187 -10.29 12.23 8.69
N LYS A 188 -9.27 12.86 9.29
CA LYS A 188 -9.35 13.33 10.68
C LYS A 188 -10.47 14.35 10.88
N THR A 189 -10.62 15.29 9.95
CA THR A 189 -11.69 16.29 9.99
C THR A 189 -13.07 15.64 9.87
N MET A 190 -13.24 14.67 8.96
CA MET A 190 -14.50 13.94 8.81
C MET A 190 -14.83 13.10 10.06
N GLN A 191 -13.86 12.40 10.64
CA GLN A 191 -14.05 11.67 11.91
C GLN A 191 -14.45 12.62 13.05
N PHE A 192 -13.82 13.79 13.13
CA PHE A 192 -14.18 14.81 14.11
C PHE A 192 -15.60 15.33 13.91
N LEU A 193 -16.01 15.64 12.68
CA LEU A 193 -17.37 16.10 12.34
C LEU A 193 -18.44 15.04 12.58
N MET A 194 -18.08 13.76 12.45
CA MET A 194 -18.97 12.64 12.71
C MET A 194 -19.02 12.21 14.18
N HIS A 195 -18.17 12.78 15.04
CA HIS A 195 -18.16 12.44 16.45
C HIS A 195 -19.47 12.88 17.13
N PRO A 196 -20.13 12.03 17.94
CA PRO A 196 -21.42 12.37 18.56
C PRO A 196 -21.42 13.69 19.34
N LEU A 197 -20.28 14.02 19.97
CA LEU A 197 -20.12 15.25 20.74
C LEU A 197 -20.06 16.53 19.88
N THR A 198 -19.58 16.48 18.64
CA THR A 198 -19.52 17.66 17.76
C THR A 198 -20.88 17.97 17.14
N ARG A 199 -21.72 16.96 16.91
CA ARG A 199 -23.15 17.15 16.61
C ARG A 199 -23.87 17.84 17.77
N SER A 200 -23.62 17.38 19.00
CA SER A 200 -24.20 17.98 20.21
C SER A 200 -23.79 19.44 20.42
N ILE A 201 -22.53 19.81 20.15
CA ILE A 201 -22.08 21.22 20.20
C ILE A 201 -22.79 22.06 19.15
N GLY A 202 -22.95 21.56 17.91
CA GLY A 202 -23.68 22.26 16.86
C GLY A 202 -25.16 22.50 17.19
N ASP A 203 -25.81 21.54 17.84
CA ASP A 203 -27.20 21.67 18.29
C ASP A 203 -27.33 22.63 19.48
N VAL A 204 -26.37 22.62 20.41
CA VAL A 204 -26.29 23.58 21.53
C VAL A 204 -26.06 25.02 21.02
N PHE A 205 -25.18 25.21 20.04
CA PHE A 205 -24.96 26.53 19.44
C PHE A 205 -26.19 27.03 18.65
N LYS A 206 -26.91 26.15 17.96
CA LYS A 206 -28.19 26.49 17.30
C LYS A 206 -29.29 26.86 18.28
N GLN A 207 -29.34 26.23 19.46
CA GLN A 207 -30.27 26.62 20.53
C GLN A 207 -29.90 27.97 21.16
N LEU A 208 -28.60 28.29 21.27
CA LEU A 208 -28.13 29.57 21.81
C LEU A 208 -28.27 30.75 20.83
N LEU A 209 -28.28 30.50 19.51
CA LEU A 209 -28.45 31.52 18.47
C LEU A 209 -29.92 31.76 18.05
N HIS A 210 -30.86 31.02 18.64
CA HIS A 210 -32.31 31.27 18.52
C HIS A 210 -32.92 31.92 19.79
N LEU A 211 -32.09 32.60 20.58
CA LEU A 211 -32.48 33.52 21.66
C LEU A 211 -32.19 34.97 21.26
#